data_AF-A0A920T679-F1
#
_entry.id   AF-A0A920T679-F1
#
_cell.length_a   1.000
_cell.length_b   1.000
_cell.length_c   1.000
_cell.angle_alpha   90.00
_cell.angle_beta   90.00
_cell.angle_gamma   90.00
#
_symmetry.space_group_name_H-M   'P 1'
#
loop_
_entity.id
_entity.type
_entity.pdbx_description
1 polymer ?
#
loop_
_entity_poly.entity_id
_entity_poly.type
_entity_poly.pdbx_seq_one_letter_code
_entity_poly.pdbx_strand_id
1 'polypeptide(L)'
;MCHIWIWRIKCIKKPRIAIFGTGNELVDPGNSIKEGEIYNSNLYVFSDLVGNAGGEVLMQDVLKDNKAYLKSFYLRLWNPAM
;
A
#
# COMPACT_ATOMS: atom_id res chain seq x y z
N MET A 1 32.16 8.98 -10.36
CA MET A 1 32.49 8.17 -9.16
C MET A 1 33.08 6.82 -9.56
N CYS A 2 34.31 6.80 -10.11
CA CYS A 2 34.97 5.55 -10.55
C CYS A 2 36.49 5.59 -10.23
N HIS A 3 36.86 6.02 -9.02
CA HIS A 3 38.27 6.09 -8.58
C HIS A 3 38.50 5.58 -7.14
N ILE A 4 37.43 5.16 -6.46
CA ILE A 4 37.49 4.65 -5.08
C ILE A 4 36.91 3.25 -5.11
N TRP A 5 37.73 2.26 -4.77
CA TRP A 5 37.46 0.82 -4.73
C TRP A 5 36.45 0.42 -3.62
N ILE A 6 35.33 1.11 -3.51
CA ILE A 6 34.25 0.78 -2.58
C ILE A 6 33.23 -0.09 -3.31
N TRP A 7 33.24 -1.39 -3.01
CA TRP A 7 32.34 -2.37 -3.62
C TRP A 7 31.02 -2.57 -2.84
N ARG A 8 30.93 -2.05 -1.61
CA ARG A 8 29.75 -2.17 -0.76
C ARG A 8 29.57 -0.91 0.08
N ILE A 9 28.35 -0.40 0.10
CA ILE A 9 27.93 0.72 0.95
C ILE A 9 26.81 0.27 1.88
N LYS A 10 26.74 0.86 3.08
CA LYS A 10 25.62 0.62 4.00
C LYS A 10 24.40 1.37 3.50
N CYS A 11 23.30 0.65 3.30
CA CYS A 11 22.00 1.20 2.95
C CYS A 11 20.98 0.90 4.06
N ILE A 12 19.98 1.77 4.17
CA ILE A 12 18.82 1.53 5.03
C ILE A 12 17.90 0.55 4.29
N LYS A 13 17.18 -0.29 5.04
CA LYS A 13 16.15 -1.18 4.46
C LYS A 13 15.05 -0.33 3.80
N LYS A 14 14.44 -0.86 2.74
CA LYS A 14 13.31 -0.21 2.10
C LYS A 14 12.18 0.02 3.12
N PRO A 15 11.57 1.20 3.17
CA PRO A 15 10.41 1.44 4.03
C PRO A 15 9.26 0.57 3.53
N ARG A 16 8.64 -0.17 4.46
CA ARG A 16 7.50 -1.04 4.19
C ARG A 16 6.23 -0.28 4.53
N ILE A 17 5.34 -0.09 3.56
CA ILE A 17 4.17 0.77 3.68
C ILE A 17 2.92 -0.08 3.42
N ALA A 18 1.90 0.11 4.24
CA ALA A 18 0.57 -0.44 4.00
C ALA A 18 -0.37 0.71 3.65
N ILE A 19 -1.12 0.54 2.57
CA ILE A 19 -2.04 1.55 2.06
C ILE A 19 -3.43 0.92 2.07
N PHE A 20 -4.39 1.63 2.65
CA PHE A 20 -5.77 1.19 2.64
C PHE A 20 -6.69 2.36 2.36
N GLY A 21 -7.74 2.09 1.61
CA GLY A 21 -8.82 3.03 1.33
C GLY A 21 -10.02 2.69 2.21
N THR A 22 -10.67 3.69 2.77
CA THR A 22 -11.96 3.53 3.43
C THR A 22 -13.03 4.11 2.52
N GLY A 23 -13.96 3.27 2.05
CA GLY A 23 -15.04 3.71 1.18
C GLY A 23 -15.91 2.54 0.73
N ASN A 24 -17.22 2.64 0.98
CA ASN A 24 -18.18 1.63 0.54
C ASN A 24 -18.42 1.68 -0.98
N GLU A 25 -17.90 2.69 -1.66
CA GLU A 25 -18.11 3.02 -3.07
C GLU A 25 -16.90 2.65 -3.96
N LEU A 26 -15.86 1.99 -3.41
CA LEU A 26 -14.61 1.75 -4.15
C LEU A 26 -14.61 0.38 -4.85
N VAL A 27 -14.43 0.39 -6.17
CA VAL A 27 -14.38 -0.82 -7.02
C VAL A 27 -13.00 -0.96 -7.64
N ASP A 28 -12.47 -2.19 -7.69
CA ASP A 28 -11.21 -2.50 -8.37
C ASP A 28 -11.31 -2.21 -9.89
N PRO A 29 -10.25 -1.62 -10.48
CA PRO A 29 -10.21 -1.34 -11.91
C PRO A 29 -10.31 -2.66 -12.70
N GLY A 30 -11.39 -2.80 -13.47
CA GLY A 30 -11.70 -4.00 -14.25
C GLY A 30 -13.12 -4.54 -14.01
N ASN A 31 -13.77 -4.17 -12.91
CA ASN A 31 -15.17 -4.50 -12.66
C ASN A 31 -16.11 -3.39 -13.17
N SER A 32 -17.28 -3.80 -13.66
CA SER A 32 -18.35 -2.87 -14.07
C SER A 32 -18.89 -2.12 -12.86
N ILE A 33 -18.72 -0.79 -12.88
CA ILE A 33 -19.15 0.15 -11.84
C ILE A 33 -20.69 0.20 -11.77
N LYS A 34 -21.27 0.17 -10.56
CA LYS A 34 -22.69 0.51 -10.35
C LYS A 34 -22.87 2.01 -10.11
N GLU A 35 -24.09 2.50 -10.27
CA GLU A 35 -24.43 3.91 -10.06
C GLU A 35 -24.07 4.35 -8.63
N GLY A 36 -23.09 5.26 -8.49
CA GLY A 36 -22.56 5.73 -7.20
C GLY A 36 -21.22 5.11 -6.77
N GLU A 37 -20.67 4.15 -7.51
CA GLU A 37 -19.33 3.59 -7.24
C GLU A 37 -18.23 4.37 -7.99
N ILE A 38 -17.02 4.44 -7.43
CA ILE A 38 -15.84 5.14 -7.94
C ILE A 38 -14.68 4.16 -8.02
N TYR A 39 -13.92 4.17 -9.12
CA TYR A 39 -12.72 3.35 -9.22
C TYR A 39 -11.68 3.74 -8.18
N ASN A 40 -10.99 2.72 -7.66
CA ASN A 40 -9.99 2.85 -6.62
C ASN A 40 -8.65 3.49 -7.07
N SER A 41 -8.71 4.65 -7.73
CA SER A 41 -7.55 5.30 -8.36
C SER A 41 -6.48 5.69 -7.35
N ASN A 42 -6.88 6.10 -6.14
CA ASN A 42 -5.96 6.58 -5.11
C ASN A 42 -5.03 5.48 -4.61
N LEU A 43 -5.52 4.27 -4.37
CA LEU A 43 -4.67 3.16 -3.90
C LEU A 43 -3.58 2.81 -4.92
N TYR A 44 -3.90 2.81 -6.22
CA TYR A 44 -2.90 2.56 -7.27
C TYR A 44 -1.88 3.70 -7.39
N VAL A 45 -2.34 4.96 -7.35
CA VAL A 45 -1.44 6.11 -7.41
C VAL A 45 -0.48 6.12 -6.22
N PHE A 46 -0.96 5.89 -5.00
CA PHE A 46 -0.09 5.83 -3.82
C PHE A 46 0.86 4.63 -3.86
N SER A 47 0.41 3.48 -4.36
CA SER A 47 1.26 2.29 -4.51
C SER A 47 2.44 2.55 -5.46
N ASP A 48 2.15 3.18 -6.61
CA ASP A 48 3.16 3.56 -7.58
C ASP A 48 4.14 4.62 -7.03
N LEU A 49 3.62 5.63 -6.33
CA LEU A 49 4.44 6.64 -5.66
C LEU A 49 5.37 6.03 -4.61
N VAL A 50 4.90 5.04 -3.84
CA VAL A 50 5.73 4.33 -2.86
C VAL A 50 6.86 3.56 -3.56
N GLY A 51 6.54 2.86 -4.65
CA GLY A 51 7.54 2.16 -5.47
C GLY A 51 8.60 3.13 -6.03
N ASN A 52 8.16 4.25 -6.59
CA ASN A 52 9.03 5.30 -7.13
C ASN A 52 9.90 5.97 -6.05
N ALA A 53 9.41 6.08 -4.82
CA ALA A 53 10.17 6.58 -3.68
C ALA A 53 11.17 5.55 -3.08
N GLY A 54 11.23 4.32 -3.63
CA GLY A 54 12.11 3.26 -3.16
C GLY A 54 11.56 2.46 -1.97
N GLY A 55 10.28 2.61 -1.66
CA GLY A 55 9.56 1.82 -0.66
C GLY A 55 9.00 0.52 -1.23
N GLU A 56 8.42 -0.28 -0.33
CA GLU A 56 7.75 -1.53 -0.64
C GLU A 56 6.33 -1.49 -0.08
N VAL A 57 5.33 -1.74 -0.92
CA VAL A 57 3.92 -1.83 -0.49
C VAL A 57 3.64 -3.26 -0.05
N LEU A 58 3.29 -3.45 1.22
CA LEU A 58 2.99 -4.78 1.78
C LEU A 58 1.54 -5.20 1.62
N MET A 59 0.64 -4.23 1.66
CA MET A 59 -0.79 -4.48 1.67
C MET A 59 -1.50 -3.29 1.03
N GLN A 60 -2.39 -3.60 0.10
CA GLN A 60 -3.24 -2.68 -0.62
C GLN A 60 -4.66 -3.24 -0.51
N ASP A 61 -5.51 -2.62 0.31
CA ASP A 61 -6.86 -3.15 0.57
C ASP A 61 -7.90 -2.03 0.74
N VAL A 62 -9.15 -2.32 0.39
CA VAL A 62 -10.28 -1.42 0.59
C VAL A 62 -11.08 -1.94 1.77
N LEU A 63 -11.08 -1.16 2.85
CA LEU A 63 -11.84 -1.50 4.05
C LEU A 63 -13.23 -0.88 3.95
N LYS A 64 -14.25 -1.73 4.13
CA LYS A 64 -15.61 -1.26 4.43
C LYS A 64 -15.59 -0.48 5.73
N ASP A 65 -16.44 0.55 5.81
CA ASP A 65 -16.50 1.43 6.99
C ASP A 65 -17.16 0.70 8.18
N ASN A 66 -16.40 -0.20 8.80
CA ASN A 66 -16.79 -0.96 9.96
C ASN A 66 -15.62 -1.03 10.93
N LYS A 67 -15.87 -0.58 12.16
CA LYS A 67 -14.90 -0.53 13.25
C LYS A 67 -14.24 -1.89 13.54
N ALA A 68 -14.97 -2.99 13.36
CA ALA A 68 -14.43 -4.34 13.54
C ALA A 68 -13.39 -4.70 12.46
N TYR A 69 -13.62 -4.26 11.22
CA TYR A 69 -12.71 -4.50 10.09
C TYR A 69 -11.45 -3.64 10.18
N LEU A 70 -11.57 -2.37 10.59
CA LEU A 70 -10.40 -1.52 10.87
C LEU A 70 -9.51 -2.11 11.97
N LYS A 71 -10.12 -2.64 13.04
CA LYS A 71 -9.39 -3.25 14.14
C LYS A 71 -8.65 -4.52 13.70
N SER A 72 -9.29 -5.39 12.91
CA SER A 72 -8.65 -6.63 12.42
C SER A 72 -7.52 -6.33 11.43
N PHE A 73 -7.70 -5.34 10.57
CA PHE A 73 -6.68 -4.87 9.64
C PHE A 73 -5.46 -4.30 10.37
N TYR A 74 -5.68 -3.44 11.38
CA TYR A 74 -4.60 -2.90 12.20
C TYR A 74 -3.78 -4.00 12.90
N LEU A 75 -4.46 -5.01 13.45
CA LEU A 75 -3.80 -6.14 14.10
C LEU A 75 -2.95 -6.98 13.13
N ARG A 76 -3.39 -7.15 11.88
CA ARG A 76 -2.59 -7.82 10.83
C ARG A 76 -1.33 -7.04 10.47
N LEU A 77 -1.43 -5.71 10.34
CA LEU A 77 -0.28 -4.88 9.99
C LEU A 77 0.75 -4.80 11.11
N TRP A 78 0.30 -4.71 12.36
CA TRP A 78 1.19 -4.57 13.51
C TRP A 78 1.99 -5.85 13.79
N ASN A 79 1.50 -7.02 13.35
CA ASN A 79 2.10 -8.31 13.67
C ASN A 79 2.57 -9.08 12.41
N PRO A 80 3.70 -8.70 11.80
CA PRO A 80 4.21 -9.32 10.56
C PRO A 80 4.79 -10.75 10.76
N ALA A 81 4.45 -11.43 11.86
CA ALA A 81 4.95 -12.74 12.26
C ALA A 81 3.83 -13.80 12.45
N MET A 82 2.60 -13.53 11.98
CA MET A 82 1.59 -14.56 11.69
C MET A 82 1.58 -14.89 10.21
#